data_AF-A0A1H7DEL1-F1
#
_entry.id   AF-A0A1H7DEL1-F1
#
_cell.length_a   1.000
_cell.length_b   1.000
_cell.length_c   1.000
_cell.angle_alpha   90.00
_cell.angle_beta   90.00
_cell.angle_gamma   90.00
#
_symmetry.space_group_name_H-M   'P 1'
#
loop_
_entity.id
_entity.type
_entity.pdbx_description
1 polymer ?
#
loop_
_entity_poly.entity_id
_entity_poly.type
_entity_poly.pdbx_seq_one_letter_code
_entity_poly.pdbx_strand_id
1 'polypeptide(L)'
;MTHNLLIITAALLLTAATSPQPDRPAPAKAPVPSFSCASARTAVEKAVCADPALSSADREMASLFALARTSAFGNGPSNELATQRQTLKDMRSCEGMARSLPIGKCLAPLYARRNFELATAILTREPDKASPVLRRDRTGFAPILEAIALWAAEPVDASWSVPERATSRKRIVALLSPYLTALQSDESQSFGWSILSRPSGDDPVVSDIDDILRSDRHFAAFLNVLGPYLSEEKEAGVMLRDLPCSAVIRHPDLLNATGAVFGSTMDNFVFRTDCARTLPPLPALSQLDRKILNNWPACDGSIRFAAYRAYAVALDAARLGQSTGTQADENGRPRVVAASDIDSARAELTGYYVKYLAKSPEDAKRLASDTIGAILSSAHSCGT
;
A
#
# COMPACT_ATOMS: atom_id res chain seq x y z
N MET A 1 -46.93 -88.60 15.93
CA MET A 1 -46.40 -89.24 14.71
C MET A 1 -46.12 -88.14 13.70
N THR A 2 -44.87 -88.11 13.24
CA THR A 2 -44.14 -87.06 12.51
C THR A 2 -44.93 -86.35 11.40
N HIS A 3 -45.03 -85.01 11.49
CA HIS A 3 -45.41 -84.10 10.41
C HIS A 3 -44.12 -83.58 9.73
N ASN A 4 -43.95 -83.89 8.45
CA ASN A 4 -42.83 -83.40 7.63
C ASN A 4 -43.23 -82.08 6.95
N LEU A 5 -42.48 -81.03 7.28
CA LEU A 5 -42.53 -79.69 6.70
C LEU A 5 -41.59 -79.66 5.48
N LEU A 6 -42.11 -79.37 4.29
CA LEU A 6 -41.32 -79.20 3.06
C LEU A 6 -40.92 -77.72 2.93
N ILE A 7 -39.62 -77.41 3.09
CA ILE A 7 -39.05 -76.08 2.87
C ILE A 7 -38.46 -76.04 1.46
N ILE A 8 -38.93 -75.12 0.62
CA ILE A 8 -38.38 -74.83 -0.71
C ILE A 8 -37.21 -73.85 -0.54
N THR A 9 -36.00 -74.30 -0.84
CA THR A 9 -34.76 -73.50 -0.91
C THR A 9 -34.67 -72.73 -2.22
N ALA A 10 -34.60 -71.39 -2.15
CA ALA A 10 -34.19 -70.52 -3.25
C ALA A 10 -32.68 -70.20 -3.11
N ALA A 11 -31.90 -70.52 -4.13
CA ALA A 11 -30.48 -70.21 -4.20
C ALA A 11 -30.28 -68.78 -4.73
N LEU A 12 -29.76 -67.88 -3.89
CA LEU A 12 -29.30 -66.55 -4.29
C LEU A 12 -27.85 -66.63 -4.78
N LEU A 13 -27.62 -66.35 -6.05
CA LEU A 13 -26.30 -66.10 -6.64
C LEU A 13 -25.86 -64.66 -6.29
N LEU A 14 -24.85 -64.50 -5.43
CA LEU A 14 -24.16 -63.22 -5.22
C LEU A 14 -23.06 -63.04 -6.28
N THR A 15 -23.30 -62.17 -7.26
CA THR A 15 -22.25 -61.62 -8.12
C THR A 15 -21.62 -60.40 -7.44
N ALA A 16 -20.35 -60.50 -7.04
CA ALA A 16 -19.58 -59.37 -6.53
C ALA A 16 -19.23 -58.41 -7.67
N ALA A 17 -19.87 -57.24 -7.71
CA ALA A 17 -19.51 -56.15 -8.59
C ALA A 17 -18.31 -55.38 -8.02
N THR A 18 -17.16 -55.45 -8.68
CA THR A 18 -16.00 -54.59 -8.42
C THR A 18 -16.29 -53.18 -8.96
N SER A 19 -16.72 -52.29 -8.07
CA SER A 19 -16.83 -50.87 -8.40
C SER A 19 -15.44 -50.27 -8.65
N PRO A 20 -15.21 -49.50 -9.73
CA PRO A 20 -13.96 -48.78 -9.94
C PRO A 20 -13.80 -47.72 -8.85
N GLN A 21 -12.69 -47.77 -8.12
CA GLN A 21 -12.33 -46.70 -7.18
C GLN A 21 -12.01 -45.42 -7.97
N PRO A 22 -12.49 -44.25 -7.53
CA PRO A 22 -12.08 -42.98 -8.12
C PRO A 22 -10.57 -42.79 -7.93
N ASP A 23 -9.87 -42.48 -9.02
CA ASP A 23 -8.44 -42.21 -9.03
C ASP A 23 -8.10 -41.16 -7.97
N ARG A 24 -7.21 -41.52 -7.03
CA ARG A 24 -6.63 -40.56 -6.10
C ARG A 24 -5.91 -39.49 -6.91
N PRO A 25 -6.19 -38.20 -6.72
CA PRO A 25 -5.44 -37.14 -7.38
C PRO A 25 -3.96 -37.28 -7.04
N ALA A 26 -3.11 -37.22 -8.06
CA ALA A 26 -1.66 -37.26 -7.89
C ALA A 26 -1.21 -36.20 -6.88
N PRO A 27 -0.21 -36.49 -6.02
CA PRO A 27 0.27 -35.54 -5.02
C PRO A 27 0.71 -34.25 -5.73
N ALA A 28 0.14 -33.12 -5.33
CA ALA A 28 0.50 -31.82 -5.85
C ALA A 28 2.02 -31.60 -5.67
N LYS A 29 2.70 -31.23 -6.76
CA LYS A 29 4.14 -30.96 -6.73
C LYS A 29 4.42 -29.88 -5.69
N ALA A 30 5.37 -30.14 -4.79
CA ALA A 30 5.75 -29.18 -3.76
C ALA A 30 6.08 -27.81 -4.37
N PRO A 31 5.71 -26.69 -3.73
CA PRO A 31 6.06 -25.35 -4.18
C PRO A 31 7.58 -25.23 -4.37
N VAL A 32 8.00 -24.77 -5.54
CA VAL A 32 9.41 -24.49 -5.85
C VAL A 32 9.59 -22.96 -5.77
N PRO A 33 10.75 -22.41 -5.39
CA PRO A 33 10.97 -20.97 -5.43
C PRO A 33 11.06 -20.42 -6.86
N SER A 34 11.27 -19.11 -7.00
CA SER A 34 11.46 -18.43 -8.29
C SER A 34 12.79 -18.77 -8.98
N PHE A 35 13.69 -19.46 -8.28
CA PHE A 35 14.99 -19.92 -8.77
C PHE A 35 15.15 -21.45 -8.67
N SER A 36 16.19 -21.99 -9.30
CA SER A 36 16.50 -23.43 -9.25
C SER A 36 17.20 -23.80 -7.94
N CYS A 37 16.57 -24.68 -7.16
CA CYS A 37 17.17 -25.20 -5.93
C CYS A 37 18.45 -26.03 -6.15
N ALA A 38 18.62 -26.63 -7.34
CA ALA A 38 19.87 -27.30 -7.70
C ALA A 38 21.04 -26.31 -7.83
N SER A 39 20.74 -25.04 -8.06
CA SER A 39 21.73 -23.96 -8.21
C SER A 39 21.89 -23.11 -6.96
N ALA A 40 21.24 -23.46 -5.84
CA ALA A 40 21.29 -22.70 -4.59
C ALA A 40 22.71 -22.72 -4.00
N ARG A 41 23.33 -21.54 -3.83
CA ARG A 41 24.70 -21.38 -3.34
C ARG A 41 24.74 -20.82 -1.92
N THR A 42 23.88 -19.85 -1.64
CA THR A 42 23.85 -19.11 -0.38
C THR A 42 23.06 -19.84 0.70
N ALA A 43 23.26 -19.49 1.97
CA ALA A 43 22.51 -20.08 3.08
C ALA A 43 21.04 -19.66 3.03
N VAL A 44 20.76 -18.42 2.58
CA VAL A 44 19.40 -17.94 2.31
C VAL A 44 18.72 -18.76 1.22
N GLU A 45 19.34 -18.97 0.05
CA GLU A 45 18.73 -19.76 -1.03
C GLU A 45 18.45 -21.20 -0.59
N LYS A 46 19.37 -21.82 0.16
CA LYS A 46 19.16 -23.16 0.72
C LYS A 46 18.01 -23.20 1.71
N ALA A 47 17.88 -22.18 2.58
CA ALA A 47 16.78 -22.07 3.51
C ALA A 47 15.43 -21.93 2.79
N VAL A 48 15.36 -21.09 1.75
CA VAL A 48 14.16 -20.95 0.92
C VAL A 48 13.80 -22.28 0.24
N CYS A 49 14.77 -22.98 -0.32
CA CYS A 49 14.55 -24.28 -0.97
C CYS A 49 14.13 -25.41 -0.01
N ALA A 50 14.54 -25.35 1.25
CA ALA A 50 14.20 -26.35 2.25
C ALA A 50 12.81 -26.14 2.87
N ASP A 51 12.23 -24.94 2.75
CA ASP A 51 10.94 -24.59 3.32
C ASP A 51 9.90 -24.30 2.23
N PRO A 52 8.88 -25.16 2.06
CA PRO A 52 7.81 -24.96 1.08
C PRO A 52 7.07 -23.62 1.22
N ALA A 53 6.91 -23.09 2.44
CA ALA A 53 6.25 -21.82 2.66
C ALA A 53 7.10 -20.65 2.15
N LEU A 54 8.41 -20.67 2.43
CA LEU A 54 9.34 -19.66 1.90
C LEU A 54 9.48 -19.77 0.38
N SER A 55 9.51 -20.99 -0.17
CA SER A 55 9.51 -21.23 -1.61
C SER A 55 8.27 -20.64 -2.29
N SER A 56 7.10 -20.83 -1.69
CA SER A 56 5.84 -20.24 -2.17
C SER A 56 5.87 -18.71 -2.09
N ALA A 57 6.33 -18.16 -0.98
CA ALA A 57 6.40 -16.71 -0.76
C ALA A 57 7.39 -16.04 -1.73
N ASP A 58 8.52 -16.69 -2.03
CA ASP A 58 9.51 -16.23 -3.00
C ASP A 58 8.96 -16.20 -4.44
N ARG A 59 8.25 -17.26 -4.84
CA ARG A 59 7.57 -17.32 -6.13
C ARG A 59 6.51 -16.22 -6.26
N GLU A 60 5.74 -16.01 -5.20
CA GLU A 60 4.74 -14.95 -5.15
C GLU A 60 5.38 -13.56 -5.27
N MET A 61 6.44 -13.29 -4.51
CA MET A 61 7.20 -12.04 -4.60
C MET A 61 7.67 -11.79 -6.03
N ALA A 62 8.26 -12.79 -6.69
CA ALA A 62 8.74 -12.66 -8.06
C ALA A 62 7.60 -12.37 -9.06
N SER A 63 6.45 -13.02 -8.89
CA SER A 63 5.26 -12.81 -9.72
C SER A 63 4.69 -11.39 -9.56
N LEU A 64 4.50 -10.95 -8.31
CA LEU A 64 4.01 -9.60 -8.01
C LEU A 64 5.00 -8.54 -8.49
N PHE A 65 6.29 -8.75 -8.27
CA PHE A 65 7.34 -7.83 -8.73
C PHE A 65 7.33 -7.69 -10.26
N ALA A 66 7.16 -8.78 -11.00
CA ALA A 66 7.08 -8.72 -12.46
C ALA A 66 5.96 -7.78 -12.95
N LEU A 67 4.82 -7.76 -12.26
CA LEU A 67 3.71 -6.84 -12.54
C LEU A 67 4.04 -5.42 -12.06
N ALA A 68 4.57 -5.27 -10.85
CA ALA A 68 4.87 -3.97 -10.24
C ALA A 68 5.99 -3.19 -10.94
N ARG A 69 6.72 -3.79 -11.89
CA ARG A 69 7.74 -3.11 -12.72
C ARG A 69 7.18 -2.02 -13.64
N THR A 70 5.91 -2.13 -14.02
CA THR A 70 5.22 -1.07 -14.78
C THR A 70 4.67 -0.04 -13.80
N SER A 71 4.94 1.23 -14.05
CA SER A 71 4.57 2.31 -13.12
C SER A 71 3.06 2.40 -12.87
N ALA A 72 2.68 3.08 -11.78
CA ALA A 72 1.28 3.34 -11.44
C ALA A 72 0.55 4.20 -12.49
N PHE A 73 1.26 4.91 -13.38
CA PHE A 73 0.66 5.54 -14.58
C PHE A 73 0.21 4.53 -15.64
N GLY A 74 0.47 3.24 -15.45
CA GLY A 74 0.16 2.19 -16.41
C GLY A 74 1.17 2.07 -17.56
N ASN A 75 2.16 2.96 -17.63
CA ASN A 75 3.22 2.94 -18.63
C ASN A 75 4.58 3.31 -18.01
N GLY A 76 5.67 2.97 -18.70
CA GLY A 76 7.02 3.24 -18.22
C GLY A 76 7.46 2.40 -17.01
N PRO A 77 8.73 2.50 -16.60
CA PRO A 77 9.25 1.77 -15.45
C PRO A 77 8.72 2.37 -14.14
N SER A 78 8.43 1.54 -13.15
CA SER A 78 8.34 1.97 -11.75
C SER A 78 9.73 2.04 -11.10
N ASN A 79 9.80 2.60 -9.89
CA ASN A 79 10.99 2.59 -9.06
C ASN A 79 11.11 1.31 -8.19
N GLU A 80 10.24 0.31 -8.39
CA GLU A 80 10.24 -0.93 -7.58
C GLU A 80 11.53 -1.73 -7.71
N LEU A 81 12.30 -1.58 -8.80
CA LEU A 81 13.59 -2.25 -8.94
C LEU A 81 14.59 -1.81 -7.88
N ALA A 82 14.61 -0.52 -7.53
CA ALA A 82 15.50 -0.01 -6.49
C ALA A 82 15.12 -0.60 -5.12
N THR A 83 13.82 -0.58 -4.80
CA THR A 83 13.28 -1.19 -3.57
C THR A 83 13.57 -2.68 -3.52
N GLN A 84 13.32 -3.42 -4.60
CA GLN A 84 13.53 -4.86 -4.67
C GLN A 84 15.00 -5.23 -4.43
N ARG A 85 15.95 -4.45 -4.97
CA ARG A 85 17.39 -4.66 -4.71
C ARG A 85 17.74 -4.47 -3.24
N GLN A 86 17.15 -3.48 -2.58
CA GLN A 86 17.35 -3.26 -1.16
C GLN A 86 16.74 -4.40 -0.34
N THR A 87 15.50 -4.83 -0.64
CA THR A 87 14.87 -5.98 0.03
C THR A 87 15.70 -7.25 -0.09
N LEU A 88 16.25 -7.55 -1.27
CA LEU A 88 17.13 -8.72 -1.45
C LEU A 88 18.43 -8.60 -0.66
N LYS A 89 18.95 -7.38 -0.45
CA LYS A 89 20.09 -7.13 0.43
C LYS A 89 19.72 -7.37 1.89
N ASP A 90 18.55 -6.91 2.32
CA ASP A 90 18.04 -7.11 3.68
C ASP A 90 17.80 -8.59 3.97
N MET A 91 17.22 -9.33 3.02
CA MET A 91 17.05 -10.79 3.11
C MET A 91 18.39 -11.52 3.25
N ARG A 92 19.44 -11.11 2.50
CA ARG A 92 20.79 -11.69 2.64
C ARG A 92 21.41 -11.42 4.00
N SER A 93 21.03 -10.34 4.68
CA SER A 93 21.53 -10.03 6.02
C SER A 93 21.09 -11.06 7.08
N CYS A 94 20.04 -11.85 6.81
CA CYS A 94 19.62 -12.96 7.67
C CYS A 94 20.73 -14.00 7.87
N GLU A 95 21.68 -14.14 6.95
CA GLU A 95 22.83 -15.04 7.13
C GLU A 95 23.70 -14.62 8.33
N GLY A 96 23.86 -13.31 8.54
CA GLY A 96 24.64 -12.76 9.65
C GLY A 96 23.99 -13.00 11.03
N MET A 97 22.68 -13.22 11.06
CA MET A 97 21.90 -13.47 12.29
C MET A 97 21.65 -14.96 12.54
N ALA A 98 22.14 -15.85 11.69
CA ALA A 98 21.84 -17.28 11.76
C ALA A 98 22.20 -17.96 13.10
N ARG A 99 23.09 -17.35 13.89
CA ARG A 99 23.47 -17.83 15.23
C ARG A 99 22.40 -17.55 16.31
N SER A 100 21.61 -16.48 16.15
CA SER A 100 20.60 -16.05 17.12
C SER A 100 19.17 -16.31 16.66
N LEU A 101 18.93 -16.39 15.35
CA LEU A 101 17.61 -16.63 14.76
C LEU A 101 17.74 -17.55 13.54
N PRO A 102 16.95 -18.63 13.43
CA PRO A 102 16.94 -19.44 12.21
C PRO A 102 16.66 -18.60 10.97
N ILE A 103 17.41 -18.80 9.89
CA ILE A 103 17.32 -17.98 8.67
C ILE A 103 15.86 -17.91 8.16
N GLY A 104 15.13 -19.02 8.16
CA GLY A 104 13.74 -19.03 7.73
C GLY A 104 12.81 -18.16 8.58
N LYS A 105 13.06 -18.06 9.90
CA LYS A 105 12.32 -17.17 10.80
C LYS A 105 12.67 -15.70 10.59
N CYS A 106 13.89 -15.41 10.14
CA CYS A 106 14.27 -14.07 9.69
C CYS A 106 13.64 -13.69 8.34
N LEU A 107 13.58 -14.63 7.39
CA LEU A 107 13.07 -14.39 6.04
C LEU A 107 11.56 -14.22 5.97
N ALA A 108 10.79 -14.99 6.77
CA ALA A 108 9.33 -14.99 6.73
C ALA A 108 8.70 -13.58 6.80
N PRO A 109 9.03 -12.72 7.79
CA PRO A 109 8.46 -11.36 7.85
C PRO A 109 8.93 -10.46 6.70
N LEU A 110 10.13 -10.66 6.15
CA LEU A 110 10.62 -9.89 5.00
C LEU A 110 9.85 -10.23 3.71
N TYR A 111 9.52 -11.51 3.51
CA TYR A 111 8.66 -11.94 2.40
C TYR A 111 7.23 -11.44 2.57
N ALA A 112 6.63 -11.60 3.77
CA ALA A 112 5.27 -11.13 4.03
C ALA A 112 5.14 -9.63 3.75
N ARG A 113 6.02 -8.82 4.35
CA ARG A 113 6.09 -7.38 4.09
C ARG A 113 6.22 -7.06 2.60
N ARG A 114 7.16 -7.71 1.91
CA ARG A 114 7.42 -7.35 0.51
C ARG A 114 6.28 -7.77 -0.41
N ASN A 115 5.66 -8.93 -0.16
CA ASN A 115 4.49 -9.38 -0.91
C ASN A 115 3.31 -8.44 -0.68
N PHE A 116 3.11 -7.96 0.55
CA PHE A 116 2.10 -6.96 0.86
C PHE A 116 2.34 -5.65 0.09
N GLU A 117 3.54 -5.08 0.18
CA GLU A 117 3.91 -3.85 -0.53
C GLU A 117 3.70 -3.97 -2.05
N LEU A 118 4.12 -5.08 -2.65
CA LEU A 118 3.96 -5.33 -4.09
C LEU A 118 2.50 -5.59 -4.48
N ALA A 119 1.71 -6.23 -3.61
CA ALA A 119 0.29 -6.42 -3.84
C ALA A 119 -0.47 -5.09 -3.79
N THR A 120 -0.15 -4.22 -2.83
CA THR A 120 -0.68 -2.84 -2.76
C THR A 120 -0.36 -2.07 -4.05
N ALA A 121 0.89 -2.15 -4.52
CA ALA A 121 1.36 -1.46 -5.73
C ALA A 121 0.59 -1.84 -7.01
N ILE A 122 0.09 -3.08 -7.10
CA ILE A 122 -0.64 -3.57 -8.28
C ILE A 122 -2.16 -3.60 -8.08
N LEU A 123 -2.66 -3.30 -6.86
CA LEU A 123 -4.04 -3.56 -6.44
C LEU A 123 -5.08 -3.01 -7.41
N THR A 124 -4.92 -1.76 -7.84
CA THR A 124 -5.88 -1.09 -8.72
C THR A 124 -5.88 -1.66 -10.15
N ARG A 125 -4.78 -2.26 -10.61
CA ARG A 125 -4.64 -2.81 -11.97
C ARG A 125 -4.89 -4.31 -12.03
N GLU A 126 -4.52 -5.04 -10.99
CA GLU A 126 -4.54 -6.50 -10.91
C GLU A 126 -5.22 -6.96 -9.60
N PRO A 127 -6.47 -6.54 -9.31
CA PRO A 127 -7.12 -6.79 -8.02
C PRO A 127 -7.24 -8.29 -7.69
N ASP A 128 -7.45 -9.14 -8.69
CA ASP A 128 -7.57 -10.59 -8.52
C ASP A 128 -6.26 -11.24 -8.06
N LYS A 129 -5.11 -10.66 -8.42
CA LYS A 129 -3.79 -11.14 -7.99
C LYS A 129 -3.36 -10.53 -6.66
N ALA A 130 -3.70 -9.26 -6.43
CA ALA A 130 -3.36 -8.54 -5.20
C ALA A 130 -4.20 -8.99 -4.00
N SER A 131 -5.52 -9.06 -4.15
CA SER A 131 -6.46 -9.26 -3.03
C SER A 131 -6.20 -10.54 -2.22
N PRO A 132 -5.87 -11.70 -2.83
CA PRO A 132 -5.55 -12.90 -2.06
C PRO A 132 -4.32 -12.75 -1.17
N VAL A 133 -3.36 -11.91 -1.54
CA VAL A 133 -2.15 -11.60 -0.74
C VAL A 133 -2.52 -10.67 0.40
N LEU A 134 -3.20 -9.57 0.08
CA LEU A 134 -3.58 -8.55 1.07
C LEU A 134 -4.50 -9.11 2.17
N ARG A 135 -5.37 -10.09 1.84
CA ARG A 135 -6.27 -10.73 2.83
C ARG A 135 -5.57 -11.79 3.70
N ARG A 136 -4.39 -12.27 3.32
CA ARG A 136 -3.65 -13.30 4.10
C ARG A 136 -3.04 -12.69 5.34
N ASP A 137 -2.47 -11.51 5.21
CA ASP A 137 -2.09 -10.69 6.35
C ASP A 137 -3.40 -10.17 6.95
N ARG A 138 -3.80 -10.73 8.10
CA ARG A 138 -5.08 -10.46 8.79
C ARG A 138 -5.11 -9.08 9.45
N THR A 139 -4.56 -8.09 8.76
CA THR A 139 -4.39 -6.74 9.26
C THR A 139 -5.73 -6.05 9.21
N GLY A 140 -5.95 -5.13 10.14
CA GLY A 140 -7.08 -4.20 10.05
C GLY A 140 -7.02 -3.32 8.80
N PHE A 141 -6.02 -3.44 7.94
CA PHE A 141 -5.84 -2.59 6.77
C PHE A 141 -6.35 -3.21 5.47
N ALA A 142 -6.41 -4.54 5.35
CA ALA A 142 -6.89 -5.20 4.12
C ALA A 142 -8.32 -4.78 3.70
N PRO A 143 -9.31 -4.64 4.60
CA PRO A 143 -10.64 -4.13 4.23
C PRO A 143 -10.61 -2.70 3.67
N ILE A 144 -9.68 -1.88 4.17
CA ILE A 144 -9.51 -0.48 3.75
C ILE A 144 -8.91 -0.42 2.35
N LEU A 145 -7.88 -1.23 2.07
CA LEU A 145 -7.32 -1.36 0.73
C LEU A 145 -8.35 -1.85 -0.28
N GLU A 146 -9.20 -2.82 0.08
CA GLU A 146 -10.29 -3.27 -0.78
C GLU A 146 -11.30 -2.15 -1.05
N ALA A 147 -11.68 -1.38 -0.03
CA ALA A 147 -12.58 -0.24 -0.20
C ALA A 147 -11.97 0.85 -1.10
N ILE A 148 -10.67 1.16 -0.92
CA ILE A 148 -9.94 2.10 -1.78
C ILE A 148 -9.90 1.59 -3.23
N ALA A 149 -9.68 0.30 -3.45
CA ALA A 149 -9.65 -0.28 -4.79
C ALA A 149 -11.02 -0.19 -5.49
N LEU A 150 -12.10 -0.45 -4.75
CA LEU A 150 -13.48 -0.30 -5.25
C LEU A 150 -13.81 1.17 -5.53
N TRP A 151 -13.39 2.09 -4.66
CA TRP A 151 -13.54 3.53 -4.89
C TRP A 151 -12.82 3.96 -6.16
N ALA A 152 -11.53 3.63 -6.26
CA ALA A 152 -10.67 4.00 -7.37
C ALA A 152 -10.98 3.29 -8.69
N ALA A 153 -11.92 2.34 -8.70
CA ALA A 153 -12.42 1.75 -9.94
C ALA A 153 -13.44 2.66 -10.65
N GLU A 154 -14.04 3.60 -9.94
CA GLU A 154 -15.01 4.55 -10.47
C GLU A 154 -14.34 5.84 -10.97
N PRO A 155 -14.98 6.63 -11.84
CA PRO A 155 -14.50 7.96 -12.21
C PRO A 155 -14.48 8.93 -11.02
N VAL A 156 -13.64 9.98 -11.10
CA VAL A 156 -13.72 11.14 -10.20
C VAL A 156 -15.14 11.69 -10.20
N ASP A 157 -15.63 12.09 -9.02
CA ASP A 157 -16.98 12.61 -8.80
C ASP A 157 -18.11 11.64 -9.22
N ALA A 158 -17.83 10.33 -9.25
CA ALA A 158 -18.84 9.31 -9.49
C ALA A 158 -20.03 9.46 -8.53
N SER A 159 -21.24 9.54 -9.10
CA SER A 159 -22.46 9.48 -8.30
C SER A 159 -22.68 8.06 -7.77
N TRP A 160 -22.47 7.87 -6.46
CA TRP A 160 -22.65 6.57 -5.81
C TRP A 160 -24.11 6.15 -5.61
N SER A 161 -25.08 7.01 -5.95
CA SER A 161 -26.51 6.69 -5.84
C SER A 161 -27.08 5.93 -7.05
N VAL A 162 -26.31 5.80 -8.14
CA VAL A 162 -26.79 5.13 -9.36
C VAL A 162 -26.84 3.60 -9.19
N PRO A 163 -27.82 2.89 -9.78
CA PRO A 163 -28.00 1.45 -9.61
C PRO A 163 -26.78 0.60 -9.99
N GLU A 164 -26.02 1.02 -11.01
CA GLU A 164 -24.85 0.33 -11.52
C GLU A 164 -23.76 0.17 -10.45
N ARG A 165 -23.70 1.09 -9.49
CA ARG A 165 -22.72 1.11 -8.40
C ARG A 165 -23.25 0.53 -7.10
N ALA A 166 -24.50 0.06 -7.05
CA ALA A 166 -25.14 -0.40 -5.82
C ALA A 166 -24.34 -1.52 -5.12
N THR A 167 -23.75 -2.44 -5.91
CA THR A 167 -22.92 -3.53 -5.38
C THR A 167 -21.62 -3.00 -4.76
N SER A 168 -20.87 -2.17 -5.49
CA SER A 168 -19.62 -1.57 -5.00
C SER A 168 -19.86 -0.68 -3.78
N ARG A 169 -20.90 0.17 -3.82
CA ARG A 169 -21.36 0.98 -2.69
C ARG A 169 -21.62 0.13 -1.45
N LYS A 170 -22.48 -0.91 -1.58
CA LYS A 170 -22.82 -1.79 -0.47
C LYS A 170 -21.58 -2.46 0.11
N ARG A 171 -20.63 -2.85 -0.74
CA ARG A 171 -19.38 -3.47 -0.32
C ARG A 171 -18.46 -2.49 0.42
N ILE A 172 -18.27 -1.27 -0.09
CA ILE A 172 -17.49 -0.22 0.56
C ILE A 172 -18.06 0.08 1.96
N VAL A 173 -19.38 0.31 2.05
CA VAL A 173 -20.06 0.55 3.33
C VAL A 173 -19.82 -0.62 4.29
N ALA A 174 -20.06 -1.86 3.85
CA ALA A 174 -19.85 -3.03 4.71
C ALA A 174 -18.41 -3.20 5.19
N LEU A 175 -17.41 -2.83 4.37
CA LEU A 175 -16.00 -2.88 4.72
C LEU A 175 -15.63 -1.81 5.75
N LEU A 176 -16.21 -0.61 5.65
CA LEU A 176 -15.76 0.56 6.41
C LEU A 176 -16.63 0.91 7.63
N SER A 177 -17.90 0.46 7.67
CA SER A 177 -18.79 0.67 8.81
C SER A 177 -18.18 0.28 10.17
N PRO A 178 -17.50 -0.87 10.32
CA PRO A 178 -16.93 -1.25 11.62
C PRO A 178 -15.93 -0.22 12.18
N TYR A 179 -15.17 0.45 11.30
CA TYR A 179 -14.19 1.45 11.70
C TYR A 179 -14.86 2.77 12.10
N LEU A 180 -15.87 3.21 11.36
CA LEU A 180 -16.63 4.40 11.74
C LEU A 180 -17.38 4.16 13.07
N THR A 181 -17.99 2.99 13.25
CA THR A 181 -18.64 2.62 14.50
C THR A 181 -17.65 2.61 15.66
N ALA A 182 -16.43 2.09 15.47
CA ALA A 182 -15.39 2.15 16.49
C ALA A 182 -15.05 3.61 16.85
N LEU A 183 -14.83 4.49 15.87
CA LEU A 183 -14.59 5.92 16.11
C LEU A 183 -15.72 6.56 16.93
N GLN A 184 -16.97 6.20 16.64
CA GLN A 184 -18.16 6.76 17.32
C GLN A 184 -18.38 6.22 18.74
N SER A 185 -17.98 4.99 19.04
CA SER A 185 -18.38 4.29 20.27
C SER A 185 -17.23 4.00 21.23
N ASP A 186 -16.00 3.93 20.73
CA ASP A 186 -14.80 3.73 21.54
C ASP A 186 -14.29 5.07 22.07
N GLU A 187 -14.36 5.26 23.39
CA GLU A 187 -13.92 6.49 24.06
C GLU A 187 -12.45 6.83 23.73
N SER A 188 -11.61 5.82 23.51
CA SER A 188 -10.20 6.03 23.14
C SER A 188 -10.02 6.60 21.73
N GLN A 189 -11.07 6.57 20.90
CA GLN A 189 -11.10 7.08 19.53
C GLN A 189 -11.94 8.37 19.38
N SER A 190 -12.50 8.86 20.49
CA SER A 190 -13.37 10.04 20.53
C SER A 190 -12.74 11.31 19.95
N PHE A 191 -11.41 11.46 20.05
CA PHE A 191 -10.70 12.59 19.45
C PHE A 191 -10.78 12.55 17.92
N GLY A 192 -10.51 11.41 17.29
CA GLY A 192 -10.66 11.20 15.85
C GLY A 192 -12.08 11.42 15.37
N TRP A 193 -13.05 10.88 16.12
CA TRP A 193 -14.46 11.15 15.84
C TRP A 193 -14.81 12.64 15.91
N SER A 194 -14.24 13.39 16.84
CA SER A 194 -14.46 14.85 16.91
C SER A 194 -13.92 15.58 15.68
N ILE A 195 -12.78 15.15 15.14
CA ILE A 195 -12.19 15.70 13.91
C ILE A 195 -13.11 15.44 12.70
N LEU A 196 -13.66 14.23 12.56
CA LEU A 196 -14.54 13.88 11.43
C LEU A 196 -15.93 14.51 11.52
N SER A 197 -16.53 14.51 12.71
CA SER A 197 -17.92 14.97 12.90
C SER A 197 -18.03 16.48 13.04
N ARG A 198 -16.94 17.16 13.45
CA ARG A 198 -16.86 18.61 13.64
C ARG A 198 -15.49 19.11 13.20
N PRO A 199 -15.17 18.98 11.90
CA PRO A 199 -13.91 19.46 11.36
C PRO A 199 -13.77 20.97 11.54
N SER A 200 -12.53 21.45 11.54
CA SER A 200 -12.23 22.88 11.53
C SER A 200 -12.11 23.37 10.09
N GLY A 201 -12.57 24.59 9.81
CA GLY A 201 -12.45 25.19 8.47
C GLY A 201 -13.37 24.55 7.42
N ASP A 202 -12.87 24.41 6.20
CA ASP A 202 -13.64 23.95 5.02
C ASP A 202 -13.55 22.43 4.79
N ASP A 203 -13.10 21.68 5.80
CA ASP A 203 -12.99 20.22 5.73
C ASP A 203 -14.38 19.55 5.80
N PRO A 204 -14.58 18.44 5.08
CA PRO A 204 -15.89 17.79 4.98
C PRO A 204 -16.27 17.11 6.29
N VAL A 205 -17.55 17.23 6.66
CA VAL A 205 -18.14 16.53 7.79
C VAL A 205 -18.44 15.08 7.40
N VAL A 206 -17.93 14.12 8.17
CA VAL A 206 -18.25 12.69 8.05
C VAL A 206 -18.88 12.23 9.36
N SER A 207 -20.21 12.16 9.37
CA SER A 207 -20.99 11.80 10.56
C SER A 207 -21.70 10.46 10.42
N ASP A 208 -21.99 10.05 9.19
CA ASP A 208 -22.56 8.76 8.83
C ASP A 208 -21.67 8.06 7.80
N ILE A 209 -21.78 6.73 7.69
CA ILE A 209 -20.99 5.96 6.74
C ILE A 209 -21.29 6.36 5.30
N ASP A 210 -22.51 6.79 5.00
CA ASP A 210 -22.87 7.25 3.66
C ASP A 210 -22.24 8.60 3.29
N ASP A 211 -21.76 9.38 4.26
CA ASP A 211 -21.08 10.65 4.00
C ASP A 211 -19.76 10.44 3.25
N ILE A 212 -19.07 9.32 3.46
CA ILE A 212 -17.81 9.02 2.75
C ILE A 212 -18.03 8.90 1.24
N LEU A 213 -19.25 8.59 0.80
CA LEU A 213 -19.62 8.40 -0.61
C LEU A 213 -20.00 9.70 -1.31
N ARG A 214 -19.92 10.85 -0.64
CA ARG A 214 -20.31 12.16 -1.23
C ARG A 214 -19.29 12.70 -2.21
N SER A 215 -18.00 12.58 -1.90
CA SER A 215 -16.89 13.03 -2.75
C SER A 215 -15.56 12.43 -2.32
N ASP A 216 -14.55 12.55 -3.17
CA ASP A 216 -13.17 12.13 -2.84
C ASP A 216 -12.66 12.80 -1.57
N ARG A 217 -13.02 14.06 -1.31
CA ARG A 217 -12.66 14.78 -0.08
C ARG A 217 -13.25 14.12 1.17
N HIS A 218 -14.51 13.67 1.15
CA HIS A 218 -15.13 13.00 2.29
C HIS A 218 -14.45 11.66 2.56
N PHE A 219 -14.18 10.90 1.50
CA PHE A 219 -13.49 9.63 1.63
C PHE A 219 -12.05 9.81 2.14
N ALA A 220 -11.31 10.80 1.61
CA ALA A 220 -9.97 11.14 2.06
C ALA A 220 -9.92 11.60 3.52
N ALA A 221 -10.89 12.42 3.97
CA ALA A 221 -10.98 12.86 5.36
C ALA A 221 -11.18 11.68 6.32
N PHE A 222 -12.10 10.77 5.98
CA PHE A 222 -12.31 9.53 6.73
C PHE A 222 -11.03 8.70 6.83
N LEU A 223 -10.34 8.48 5.69
CA LEU A 223 -9.08 7.75 5.66
C LEU A 223 -7.99 8.44 6.50
N ASN A 224 -7.86 9.76 6.43
CA ASN A 224 -6.84 10.51 7.19
C ASN A 224 -6.96 10.22 8.69
N VAL A 225 -8.18 10.40 9.23
CA VAL A 225 -8.44 10.18 10.65
C VAL A 225 -8.32 8.71 11.03
N LEU A 226 -8.71 7.80 10.14
CA LEU A 226 -8.67 6.37 10.43
C LEU A 226 -7.24 5.85 10.66
N GLY A 227 -6.26 6.42 9.93
CA GLY A 227 -4.87 5.99 9.93
C GLY A 227 -4.34 5.63 11.33
N PRO A 228 -4.29 6.55 12.31
CA PRO A 228 -3.74 6.28 13.63
C PRO A 228 -4.49 5.26 14.49
N TYR A 229 -5.76 4.99 14.20
CA TYR A 229 -6.58 4.05 14.98
C TYR A 229 -6.53 2.61 14.49
N LEU A 230 -5.87 2.37 13.35
CA LEU A 230 -5.63 1.00 12.91
C LEU A 230 -4.67 0.31 13.88
N SER A 231 -4.82 -1.00 14.04
CA SER A 231 -3.91 -1.80 14.85
C SER A 231 -2.51 -1.81 14.25
N GLU A 232 -1.49 -1.67 15.11
CA GLU A 232 -0.10 -1.86 14.68
C GLU A 232 0.15 -3.33 14.35
N GLU A 233 0.88 -3.58 13.26
CA GLU A 233 1.27 -4.92 12.87
C GLU A 233 2.43 -5.41 13.74
N LYS A 234 2.14 -6.38 14.60
CA LYS A 234 3.12 -6.93 15.55
C LYS A 234 4.18 -7.83 14.88
N GLU A 235 4.02 -8.22 13.61
CA GLU A 235 4.80 -9.32 13.01
C GLU A 235 6.04 -8.90 12.19
N ALA A 236 6.24 -7.61 11.91
CA ALA A 236 7.46 -7.15 11.23
C ALA A 236 8.00 -5.80 11.73
N GLY A 237 7.40 -5.21 12.77
CA GLY A 237 7.82 -3.92 13.33
C GLY A 237 7.72 -2.75 12.35
N VAL A 238 7.01 -2.92 11.23
CA VAL A 238 6.84 -1.92 10.18
C VAL A 238 5.36 -1.67 9.99
N MET A 239 4.98 -0.40 10.06
CA MET A 239 3.61 0.04 9.79
C MET A 239 3.39 0.08 8.28
N LEU A 240 2.69 -0.91 7.74
CA LEU A 240 2.33 -0.99 6.32
C LEU A 240 0.98 -0.33 6.07
N ARG A 241 1.01 1.01 5.93
CA ARG A 241 -0.18 1.86 5.76
C ARG A 241 -0.04 2.77 4.56
N ASP A 242 0.33 2.17 3.43
CA ASP A 242 0.50 2.89 2.17
C ASP A 242 -0.80 2.82 1.36
N LEU A 243 -1.30 3.99 0.95
CA LEU A 243 -2.30 4.13 -0.08
C LEU A 243 -1.68 3.76 -1.44
N PRO A 244 -2.35 2.94 -2.25
CA PRO A 244 -1.91 2.66 -3.61
C PRO A 244 -1.81 3.97 -4.40
N CYS A 245 -0.64 4.30 -4.94
CA CYS A 245 -0.46 5.52 -5.73
C CYS A 245 -1.38 5.52 -6.95
N SER A 246 -1.67 4.35 -7.53
CA SER A 246 -2.64 4.22 -8.61
C SER A 246 -4.05 4.68 -8.23
N ALA A 247 -4.44 4.58 -6.96
CA ALA A 247 -5.70 5.13 -6.47
C ALA A 247 -5.63 6.67 -6.41
N VAL A 248 -4.53 7.23 -5.90
CA VAL A 248 -4.30 8.69 -5.84
C VAL A 248 -4.20 9.32 -7.24
N ILE A 249 -3.62 8.63 -8.21
CA ILE A 249 -3.57 9.08 -9.62
C ILE A 249 -4.99 9.19 -10.20
N ARG A 250 -5.87 8.24 -9.87
CA ARG A 250 -7.26 8.24 -10.34
C ARG A 250 -8.12 9.26 -9.58
N HIS A 251 -7.85 9.44 -8.29
CA HIS A 251 -8.57 10.35 -7.39
C HIS A 251 -7.57 11.23 -6.63
N PRO A 252 -7.14 12.37 -7.24
CA PRO A 252 -6.11 13.25 -6.68
C PRO A 252 -6.32 13.67 -5.23
N ASP A 253 -7.57 13.92 -4.82
CA ASP A 253 -7.92 14.36 -3.47
C ASP A 253 -7.62 13.31 -2.39
N LEU A 254 -7.42 12.04 -2.76
CA LEU A 254 -6.97 11.00 -1.82
C LEU A 254 -5.58 11.28 -1.25
N LEU A 255 -4.78 12.15 -1.88
CA LEU A 255 -3.50 12.57 -1.30
C LEU A 255 -3.70 13.26 0.06
N ASN A 256 -4.85 13.93 0.26
CA ASN A 256 -5.20 14.59 1.53
C ASN A 256 -5.32 13.61 2.71
N ALA A 257 -5.51 12.31 2.44
CA ALA A 257 -5.49 11.26 3.47
C ALA A 257 -4.11 11.02 4.11
N THR A 258 -3.06 11.67 3.59
CA THR A 258 -1.67 11.54 4.08
C THR A 258 -1.18 12.78 4.84
N GLY A 259 -2.00 13.84 4.85
CA GLY A 259 -1.70 15.10 5.53
C GLY A 259 -1.84 15.00 7.05
N ALA A 260 -1.25 15.96 7.77
CA ALA A 260 -1.44 16.05 9.21
C ALA A 260 -2.87 16.51 9.53
N VAL A 261 -3.47 15.89 10.55
CA VAL A 261 -4.84 16.23 10.99
C VAL A 261 -4.97 16.27 12.52
N PHE A 262 -4.05 15.64 13.26
CA PHE A 262 -4.14 15.54 14.72
C PHE A 262 -3.33 16.62 15.47
N GLY A 263 -2.32 17.20 14.83
CA GLY A 263 -1.38 18.15 15.47
C GLY A 263 -0.55 17.51 16.58
N SER A 264 -0.35 16.19 16.53
CA SER A 264 0.22 15.39 17.63
C SER A 264 1.12 14.27 17.12
N THR A 265 1.66 13.45 18.03
CA THR A 265 2.38 12.21 17.67
C THR A 265 1.53 11.26 16.81
N MET A 266 0.20 11.40 16.82
CA MET A 266 -0.71 10.59 16.02
C MET A 266 -0.49 10.80 14.51
N ASP A 267 -0.01 11.97 14.09
CA ASP A 267 0.32 12.25 12.69
C ASP A 267 1.47 11.36 12.17
N ASN A 268 2.21 10.64 13.02
CA ASN A 268 3.15 9.61 12.55
C ASN A 268 2.44 8.39 11.96
N PHE A 269 1.16 8.20 12.25
CA PHE A 269 0.41 6.99 11.92
C PHE A 269 -0.68 7.22 10.88
N VAL A 270 -0.86 8.45 10.38
CA VAL A 270 -1.66 8.70 9.18
C VAL A 270 -1.05 7.98 7.99
N PHE A 271 -1.88 7.74 6.97
CA PHE A 271 -1.46 7.01 5.79
C PHE A 271 -0.27 7.68 5.07
N ARG A 272 0.44 6.88 4.30
CA ARG A 272 1.46 7.33 3.34
C ARG A 272 1.02 6.92 1.95
N THR A 273 1.74 7.31 0.90
CA THR A 273 1.54 6.73 -0.44
C THR A 273 2.71 5.81 -0.77
N ASP A 274 2.48 4.84 -1.66
CA ASP A 274 3.57 4.08 -2.28
C ASP A 274 4.19 4.78 -3.51
N CYS A 275 3.83 6.04 -3.79
CA CYS A 275 4.17 6.74 -5.03
C CYS A 275 5.68 6.78 -5.31
N ALA A 276 6.52 6.97 -4.29
CA ALA A 276 7.98 6.97 -4.45
C ALA A 276 8.55 5.65 -4.99
N ARG A 277 7.83 4.53 -4.82
CA ARG A 277 8.22 3.21 -5.32
C ARG A 277 7.51 2.85 -6.63
N THR A 278 6.26 3.25 -6.78
CA THR A 278 5.39 2.81 -7.88
C THR A 278 5.40 3.73 -9.09
N LEU A 279 5.83 4.99 -8.95
CA LEU A 279 6.00 5.93 -10.06
C LEU A 279 7.37 5.80 -10.74
N PRO A 280 7.55 6.39 -11.94
CA PRO A 280 8.86 6.42 -12.59
C PRO A 280 9.92 7.11 -11.72
N PRO A 281 11.18 6.65 -11.80
CA PRO A 281 12.23 7.13 -10.90
C PRO A 281 12.57 8.60 -11.16
N LEU A 282 12.77 9.34 -10.08
CA LEU A 282 13.18 10.75 -10.05
C LEU A 282 14.47 10.89 -9.21
N PRO A 283 15.63 10.41 -9.70
CA PRO A 283 16.86 10.39 -8.92
C PRO A 283 17.34 11.77 -8.46
N ALA A 284 17.15 12.84 -9.23
CA ALA A 284 17.53 14.20 -8.81
C ALA A 284 16.63 14.68 -7.67
N LEU A 285 15.32 14.48 -7.77
CA LEU A 285 14.39 14.76 -6.67
C LEU A 285 14.72 13.95 -5.41
N SER A 286 15.00 12.64 -5.55
CA SER A 286 15.42 11.79 -4.42
C SER A 286 16.76 12.21 -3.80
N GLN A 287 17.66 12.80 -4.59
CA GLN A 287 18.91 13.35 -4.06
C GLN A 287 18.65 14.63 -3.27
N LEU A 288 17.80 15.52 -3.78
CA LEU A 288 17.38 16.74 -3.09
C LEU A 288 16.69 16.41 -1.76
N ASP A 289 15.72 15.49 -1.78
CA ASP A 289 15.02 14.96 -0.60
C ASP A 289 16.00 14.51 0.50
N ARG A 290 16.93 13.61 0.16
CA ARG A 290 17.96 13.14 1.11
C ARG A 290 18.82 14.28 1.68
N LYS A 291 19.19 15.26 0.85
CA LYS A 291 19.99 16.42 1.32
C LYS A 291 19.19 17.27 2.31
N ILE A 292 17.91 17.49 2.06
CA ILE A 292 17.01 18.20 2.95
C ILE A 292 16.87 17.44 4.27
N LEU A 293 16.46 16.16 4.23
CA LEU A 293 16.24 15.34 5.42
C LEU A 293 17.50 15.18 6.29
N ASN A 294 18.68 15.01 5.69
CA ASN A 294 19.94 14.90 6.43
C ASN A 294 20.33 16.19 7.17
N ASN A 295 19.73 17.33 6.80
CA ASN A 295 20.00 18.64 7.38
C ASN A 295 18.74 19.27 7.96
N TRP A 296 17.73 18.44 8.26
CA TRP A 296 16.47 18.93 8.82
C TRP A 296 16.73 19.59 10.17
N PRO A 297 16.24 20.81 10.42
CA PRO A 297 16.46 21.49 11.69
C PRO A 297 15.83 20.73 12.87
N ALA A 298 16.40 20.88 14.07
CA ALA A 298 15.77 20.30 15.26
C ALA A 298 14.39 20.95 15.48
N CYS A 299 13.34 20.13 15.50
CA CYS A 299 11.98 20.57 15.79
C CYS A 299 11.55 20.06 17.17
N ASP A 300 11.25 20.97 18.09
CA ASP A 300 10.71 20.62 19.41
C ASP A 300 9.19 20.52 19.38
N GLY A 301 8.62 19.73 20.30
CA GLY A 301 7.17 19.57 20.44
C GLY A 301 6.52 18.71 19.35
N SER A 302 5.18 18.71 19.33
CA SER A 302 4.39 17.92 18.38
C SER A 302 4.29 18.53 16.98
N ILE A 303 4.56 19.84 16.84
CA ILE A 303 4.51 20.56 15.56
C ILE A 303 5.39 19.92 14.48
N ARG A 304 6.47 19.26 14.89
CA ARG A 304 7.39 18.53 14.01
C ARG A 304 6.71 17.46 13.17
N PHE A 305 5.72 16.77 13.73
CA PHE A 305 5.03 15.70 13.03
C PHE A 305 4.16 16.25 11.90
N ALA A 306 3.52 17.40 12.13
CA ALA A 306 2.81 18.13 11.09
C ALA A 306 3.76 18.62 9.99
N ALA A 307 4.93 19.16 10.36
CA ALA A 307 5.94 19.60 9.40
C ALA A 307 6.48 18.45 8.53
N TYR A 308 6.82 17.30 9.13
CA TYR A 308 7.25 16.12 8.39
C TYR A 308 6.18 15.61 7.42
N ARG A 309 4.91 15.70 7.81
CA ARG A 309 3.78 15.30 6.96
C ARG A 309 3.54 16.28 5.81
N ALA A 310 3.52 17.58 6.08
CA ALA A 310 3.42 18.60 5.04
C ALA A 310 4.52 18.42 3.98
N TYR A 311 5.75 18.13 4.42
CA TYR A 311 6.87 17.84 3.52
C TYR A 311 6.70 16.57 2.70
N ALA A 312 6.28 15.47 3.33
CA ALA A 312 6.01 14.21 2.63
C ALA A 312 4.90 14.38 1.58
N VAL A 313 3.83 15.10 1.92
CA VAL A 313 2.73 15.45 1.00
C VAL A 313 3.25 16.27 -0.17
N ALA A 314 4.09 17.29 0.07
CA ALA A 314 4.67 18.11 -0.99
C ALA A 314 5.54 17.29 -1.95
N LEU A 315 6.32 16.32 -1.43
CA LEU A 315 7.10 15.40 -2.25
C LEU A 315 6.20 14.51 -3.12
N ASP A 316 5.14 13.94 -2.57
CA ASP A 316 4.23 13.08 -3.32
C ASP A 316 3.39 13.87 -4.34
N ALA A 317 2.91 15.07 -3.98
CA ALA A 317 2.29 16.02 -4.89
C ALA A 317 3.21 16.35 -6.07
N ALA A 318 4.51 16.59 -5.81
CA ALA A 318 5.49 16.80 -6.87
C ALA A 318 5.62 15.58 -7.79
N ARG A 319 5.61 14.35 -7.27
CA ARG A 319 5.65 13.14 -8.13
C ARG A 319 4.38 12.97 -8.98
N LEU A 320 3.25 13.43 -8.47
CA LEU A 320 1.95 13.36 -9.12
C LEU A 320 1.68 14.54 -10.06
N GLY A 321 2.54 15.56 -10.06
CA GLY A 321 2.32 16.81 -10.81
C GLY A 321 1.11 17.59 -10.30
N GLN A 322 0.92 17.61 -8.99
CA GLN A 322 -0.13 18.35 -8.31
C GLN A 322 0.47 19.56 -7.58
N SER A 323 -0.25 20.67 -7.57
CA SER A 323 0.11 21.82 -6.74
C SER A 323 -0.58 21.69 -5.37
N THR A 324 0.16 21.92 -4.29
CA THR A 324 -0.40 21.96 -2.93
C THR A 324 -1.06 23.30 -2.60
N GLY A 325 -1.07 24.26 -3.53
CA GLY A 325 -1.54 25.62 -3.29
C GLY A 325 -0.64 26.46 -2.38
N THR A 326 0.43 25.87 -1.84
CA THR A 326 1.47 26.59 -1.07
C THR A 326 2.28 27.45 -2.02
N GLN A 327 2.28 28.77 -1.81
CA GLN A 327 3.14 29.66 -2.58
C GLN A 327 4.61 29.38 -2.25
N ALA A 328 5.42 29.26 -3.29
CA ALA A 328 6.86 29.11 -3.16
C ALA A 328 7.44 30.38 -2.51
N ASP A 329 8.03 30.25 -1.31
CA ASP A 329 8.97 31.26 -0.82
C ASP A 329 10.35 30.95 -1.39
N GLU A 330 10.74 31.66 -2.45
CA GLU A 330 12.05 31.49 -3.07
C GLU A 330 13.22 31.89 -2.15
N ASN A 331 12.95 32.66 -1.08
CA ASN A 331 13.96 33.05 -0.10
C ASN A 331 14.16 31.99 1.00
N GLY A 332 13.21 31.06 1.16
CA GLY A 332 13.25 29.95 2.10
C GLY A 332 14.09 28.76 1.62
N ARG A 333 15.28 29.00 1.06
CA ARG A 333 16.19 27.91 0.68
C ARG A 333 16.97 27.43 1.91
N PRO A 334 17.01 26.11 2.23
CA PRO A 334 17.85 25.66 3.33
C PRO A 334 19.29 25.94 2.95
N ARG A 335 20.07 26.59 3.82
CA ARG A 335 21.46 27.00 3.51
C ARG A 335 22.36 25.84 3.01
N VAL A 336 22.00 24.60 3.34
CA VAL A 336 22.75 23.40 2.99
C VAL A 336 22.41 22.84 1.59
N VAL A 337 21.32 23.30 0.97
CA VAL A 337 20.92 22.86 -0.38
C VAL A 337 21.51 23.81 -1.43
N ALA A 338 22.33 23.27 -2.34
CA ALA A 338 22.92 24.06 -3.42
C ALA A 338 21.87 24.41 -4.48
N ALA A 339 22.00 25.57 -5.12
CA ALA A 339 21.13 25.96 -6.24
C ALA A 339 21.13 24.91 -7.36
N SER A 340 22.29 24.31 -7.64
CA SER A 340 22.43 23.25 -8.63
C SER A 340 21.59 22.00 -8.33
N ASP A 341 21.34 21.67 -7.06
CA ASP A 341 20.49 20.54 -6.70
C ASP A 341 19.02 20.83 -7.01
N ILE A 342 18.59 22.06 -6.71
CA ILE A 342 17.24 22.57 -6.98
C ILE A 342 17.00 22.62 -8.49
N ASP A 343 17.93 23.19 -9.25
CA ASP A 343 17.83 23.30 -10.70
C ASP A 343 17.80 21.91 -11.37
N SER A 344 18.59 20.96 -10.84
CA SER A 344 18.58 19.57 -11.33
C SER A 344 17.22 18.90 -11.10
N ALA A 345 16.64 19.07 -9.91
CA ALA A 345 15.32 18.51 -9.61
C ALA A 345 14.21 19.17 -10.45
N ARG A 346 14.26 20.49 -10.66
CA ARG A 346 13.31 21.23 -11.53
C ARG A 346 13.39 20.75 -12.98
N ALA A 347 14.60 20.59 -13.52
CA ALA A 347 14.81 20.10 -14.88
C ALA A 347 14.30 18.66 -15.05
N GLU A 348 14.59 17.79 -14.09
CA GLU A 348 14.08 16.42 -14.06
C GLU A 348 12.55 16.37 -14.02
N LEU A 349 11.92 17.12 -13.10
CA LEU A 349 10.46 17.20 -12.98
C LEU A 349 9.81 17.77 -14.24
N THR A 350 10.41 18.79 -14.87
CA THR A 350 9.91 19.34 -16.14
C THR A 350 9.84 18.25 -17.22
N GLY A 351 10.93 17.51 -17.43
CA GLY A 351 10.96 16.41 -18.40
C GLY A 351 10.00 15.27 -18.03
N TYR A 352 9.88 14.97 -16.73
CA TYR A 352 8.98 13.96 -16.20
C TYR A 352 7.50 14.32 -16.44
N TYR A 353 7.10 15.56 -16.19
CA TYR A 353 5.72 16.03 -16.40
C TYR A 353 5.32 16.05 -17.87
N VAL A 354 6.22 16.45 -18.76
CA VAL A 354 5.98 16.34 -20.22
C VAL A 354 5.79 14.87 -20.61
N LYS A 355 6.69 14.00 -20.15
CA LYS A 355 6.73 12.60 -20.56
C LYS A 355 5.56 11.76 -20.04
N TYR A 356 5.24 11.90 -18.75
CA TYR A 356 4.32 10.97 -18.08
C TYR A 356 2.97 11.59 -17.74
N LEU A 357 2.89 12.93 -17.65
CA LEU A 357 1.65 13.64 -17.27
C LEU A 357 1.07 14.48 -18.41
N ALA A 358 1.60 14.35 -19.62
CA ALA A 358 1.16 15.04 -20.82
C ALA A 358 1.02 16.58 -20.65
N LYS A 359 1.86 17.18 -19.81
CA LYS A 359 1.91 18.64 -19.65
C LYS A 359 2.65 19.28 -20.84
N SER A 360 2.24 20.48 -21.24
CA SER A 360 3.04 21.28 -22.17
C SER A 360 4.41 21.61 -21.54
N PRO A 361 5.48 21.83 -22.34
CA PRO A 361 6.79 22.20 -21.78
C PRO A 361 6.73 23.42 -20.86
N GLU A 362 5.91 24.42 -21.21
CA GLU A 362 5.71 25.64 -20.43
C GLU A 362 5.00 25.35 -19.11
N ASP A 363 3.89 24.60 -19.14
CA ASP A 363 3.16 24.24 -17.92
C ASP A 363 3.99 23.33 -17.02
N ALA A 364 4.73 22.38 -17.61
CA ALA A 364 5.63 21.48 -16.90
C ALA A 364 6.73 22.26 -16.16
N LYS A 365 7.33 23.26 -16.82
CA LYS A 365 8.37 24.10 -16.21
C LYS A 365 7.82 24.93 -15.05
N ARG A 366 6.65 25.55 -15.22
CA ARG A 366 6.00 26.31 -14.12
C ARG A 366 5.67 25.40 -12.95
N LEU A 367 4.99 24.29 -13.22
CA LEU A 367 4.60 23.32 -12.20
C LEU A 367 5.82 22.74 -11.46
N ALA A 368 6.91 22.43 -12.16
CA ALA A 368 8.15 21.94 -11.54
C ALA A 368 8.79 22.99 -10.62
N SER A 369 8.74 24.27 -10.99
CA SER A 369 9.20 25.35 -10.13
C SER A 369 8.32 25.49 -8.88
N ASP A 370 6.99 25.45 -9.07
CA ASP A 370 6.01 25.59 -7.98
C ASP A 370 6.12 24.44 -6.97
N THR A 371 6.18 23.19 -7.45
CA THR A 371 6.24 22.01 -6.55
C THR A 371 7.57 21.93 -5.80
N ILE A 372 8.69 22.29 -6.44
CA ILE A 372 9.98 22.40 -5.74
C ILE A 372 9.94 23.53 -4.72
N GLY A 373 9.31 24.66 -5.04
CA GLY A 373 9.10 25.74 -4.08
C GLY A 373 8.29 25.30 -2.86
N ALA A 374 7.21 24.54 -3.06
CA ALA A 374 6.40 23.96 -1.98
C ALA A 374 7.24 23.00 -1.11
N ILE A 375 8.03 22.11 -1.71
CA ILE A 375 8.93 21.20 -0.98
C ILE A 375 9.91 21.97 -0.08
N LEU A 376 10.54 23.02 -0.62
CA LEU A 376 11.50 23.83 0.12
C LEU A 376 10.80 24.61 1.25
N SER A 377 9.63 25.18 0.99
CA SER A 377 8.82 25.88 2.01
C SER A 377 8.42 24.94 3.16
N SER A 378 7.94 23.72 2.85
CA SER A 378 7.57 22.74 3.87
C SER A 378 8.78 22.24 4.67
N ALA A 379 9.98 22.27 4.10
CA ALA A 379 11.21 21.94 4.82
C ALA A 379 11.59 22.97 5.90
N HIS A 380 11.05 24.19 5.84
CA HIS A 380 11.34 25.28 6.79
C HIS A 380 10.25 25.45 7.85
N SER A 381 9.21 24.63 7.84
CA SER A 381 8.10 24.73 8.80
C SER A 381 8.49 24.41 10.25
N CYS A 382 9.75 24.04 10.50
CA CYS A 382 10.35 24.00 11.83
C CYS A 382 11.48 25.03 11.93
N GLY A 383 11.29 26.09 12.72
CA GLY A 383 12.37 27.06 13.02
C GLY A 383 12.08 28.52 12.69
N THR A 384 10.82 28.94 12.62
CA THR A 384 10.43 30.36 12.72
C THR A 384 9.92 30.69 14.11
#